data_AF-A0A8C9URN6-F1
#
_entry.id   AF-A0A8C9URN6-F1
#
_cell.length_a   1.000
_cell.length_b   1.000
_cell.length_c   1.000
_cell.angle_alpha   90.00
_cell.angle_beta   90.00
_cell.angle_gamma   90.00
#
_symmetry.space_group_name_H-M   'P 1'
#
loop_
_entity.id
_entity.type
_entity.pdbx_description
1 polymer ?
#
loop_
_entity_poly.entity_id
_entity_poly.type
_entity_poly.pdbx_seq_one_letter_code
_entity_poly.pdbx_strand_id
1 'polypeptide(L)'
;MPTIPSTPDAKAEGSQVKASLSNLVKTHYKLKNMGLGCGSAVEPSPNMCKALGSILKKCDEPLVSGLPHVAFSSSSSMSSSYSPGYAKINKRGGAGGWSPSDSDHYQWLQVDFGNRKQISAIATQGRYSSSDWVTQYRMLYSDTGRNWKPYHQDGNIWVSHYQK
;
A
#
# COMPACT_ATOMS: atom_id res chain seq x y z
N MET A 1 -6.13 -18.61 0.99
CA MET A 1 -4.89 -17.86 0.74
C MET A 1 -4.58 -17.04 1.98
N PRO A 2 -3.44 -17.25 2.64
CA PRO A 2 -3.07 -16.50 3.82
C PRO A 2 -2.95 -15.01 3.48
N THR A 3 -3.48 -14.17 4.36
CA THR A 3 -3.18 -12.73 4.36
C THR A 3 -1.79 -12.59 4.97
N ILE A 4 -0.86 -11.95 4.26
CA ILE A 4 0.50 -11.77 4.77
C ILE A 4 0.42 -10.72 5.89
N PRO A 5 0.99 -10.98 7.08
CA PRO A 5 1.10 -9.96 8.11
C PRO A 5 1.87 -8.77 7.54
N SER A 6 1.37 -7.56 7.83
CA SER A 6 2.02 -6.31 7.45
C SER A 6 3.49 -6.31 7.84
N THR A 7 4.37 -5.90 6.93
CA THR A 7 5.67 -5.35 7.37
C THR A 7 5.36 -4.08 8.17
N PRO A 8 5.67 -4.00 9.48
CA PRO A 8 5.33 -2.86 10.33
C PRO A 8 6.10 -1.57 10.02
N ASP A 9 6.97 -1.57 9.00
CA ASP A 9 8.09 -0.63 8.97
C ASP A 9 8.04 0.40 7.82
N ALA A 10 6.99 0.38 7.00
CA ALA A 10 6.84 1.33 5.89
C ALA A 10 6.01 2.56 6.32
N LYS A 11 6.67 3.52 6.98
CA LYS A 11 6.04 4.78 7.43
C LYS A 11 6.27 5.91 6.42
N ALA A 12 5.28 6.20 5.58
CA ALA A 12 5.36 7.32 4.62
C ALA A 12 4.17 8.26 4.74
N GLU A 13 4.32 9.47 4.22
CA GLU A 13 3.24 10.44 4.12
C GLU A 13 3.09 10.93 2.69
N GLY A 14 1.87 10.86 2.17
CA GLY A 14 1.58 11.34 0.83
C GLY A 14 0.09 11.24 0.52
N SER A 15 -0.35 12.01 -0.47
CA SER A 15 -1.70 11.82 -1.06
C SER A 15 -1.83 10.53 -1.86
N GLN A 16 -0.71 9.98 -2.33
CA GLN A 16 -0.67 8.83 -3.21
C GLN A 16 0.52 7.93 -2.85
N VAL A 17 0.34 6.62 -3.04
CA VAL A 17 1.38 5.61 -2.83
C VAL A 17 1.50 4.74 -4.07
N LYS A 18 2.74 4.40 -4.43
CA LYS A 18 3.07 3.42 -5.45
C LYS A 18 3.89 2.28 -4.86
N ALA A 19 3.56 1.05 -5.23
CA ALA A 19 4.41 -0.11 -4.97
C ALA A 19 5.01 -0.56 -6.31
N SER A 20 6.33 -0.43 -6.45
CA SER A 20 7.08 -0.92 -7.60
C SER A 20 7.57 -2.32 -7.30
N LEU A 21 7.26 -3.28 -8.15
CA LEU A 21 7.63 -4.67 -7.95
C LEU A 21 9.12 -4.87 -8.29
N SER A 22 9.83 -5.74 -7.58
CA SER A 22 11.21 -6.11 -7.92
C SER A 22 11.35 -7.63 -7.93
N ASN A 23 11.95 -8.19 -8.99
CA ASN A 23 12.18 -9.62 -9.23
C ASN A 23 10.92 -10.50 -9.16
N LEU A 24 10.09 -10.52 -10.22
CA LEU A 24 8.90 -11.37 -10.22
C LEU A 24 8.57 -11.97 -11.59
N VAL A 25 8.55 -13.29 -11.65
CA VAL A 25 7.73 -14.08 -12.60
C VAL A 25 6.26 -13.75 -12.29
N LYS A 26 5.46 -13.31 -13.28
CA LYS A 26 4.03 -12.88 -13.23
C LYS A 26 3.43 -12.79 -11.83
N THR A 27 3.48 -11.61 -11.23
CA THR A 27 3.04 -11.46 -9.85
C THR A 27 2.24 -10.18 -9.61
N HIS A 28 1.28 -10.29 -8.68
CA HIS A 28 0.01 -9.59 -8.68
C HIS A 28 -0.25 -9.04 -7.26
N TYR A 29 -0.23 -7.71 -7.12
CA TYR A 29 -0.22 -7.01 -5.84
C TYR A 29 -1.60 -6.86 -5.20
N LYS A 30 -1.55 -6.50 -3.91
CA LYS A 30 -2.65 -5.99 -3.11
C LYS A 30 -2.04 -5.11 -2.03
N LEU A 31 -2.51 -3.88 -1.85
CA LEU A 31 -2.01 -2.99 -0.80
C LEU A 31 -3.06 -2.91 0.32
N LYS A 32 -2.70 -3.31 1.54
CA LYS A 32 -3.44 -3.02 2.78
C LYS A 32 -2.61 -2.03 3.60
N ASN A 33 -3.03 -0.78 3.68
CA ASN A 33 -2.46 0.16 4.63
C ASN A 33 -3.19 0.05 5.98
N MET A 34 -2.48 -0.19 7.07
CA MET A 34 -3.02 0.04 8.42
C MET A 34 -2.64 1.48 8.82
N GLY A 35 -3.60 2.27 9.30
CA GLY A 35 -3.66 3.76 9.27
C GLY A 35 -2.65 4.55 10.12
N LEU A 36 -2.81 5.87 10.35
CA LEU A 36 -3.87 6.85 10.02
C LEU A 36 -3.28 8.27 9.89
N GLY A 37 -3.97 9.17 9.17
CA GLY A 37 -3.79 10.61 9.35
C GLY A 37 -4.65 11.17 10.49
N CYS A 38 -4.08 12.10 11.27
CA CYS A 38 -4.83 13.20 11.88
C CYS A 38 -4.34 14.50 11.23
N GLY A 39 -5.24 15.20 10.54
CA GLY A 39 -5.02 16.60 10.18
C GLY A 39 -5.15 17.45 11.42
N SER A 40 -4.03 17.96 11.93
CA SER A 40 -3.86 19.30 12.51
C SER A 40 -2.43 19.44 13.03
N ALA A 41 -1.71 20.38 12.44
CA ALA A 41 -0.39 20.78 12.87
C ALA A 41 -0.48 21.53 14.20
N VAL A 42 -0.29 20.85 15.33
CA VAL A 42 0.18 21.47 16.59
C VAL A 42 0.91 20.40 17.42
N GLU A 43 2.19 20.61 17.72
CA GLU A 43 2.91 19.77 18.70
C GLU A 43 2.47 20.10 20.13
N PRO A 44 2.05 19.14 20.96
CA PRO A 44 1.76 19.42 22.36
C PRO A 44 2.95 19.11 23.28
N SER A 45 3.14 19.97 24.27
CA SER A 45 4.15 19.91 25.34
C SER A 45 4.12 18.61 26.17
N PRO A 46 5.25 18.18 26.79
CA PRO A 46 5.42 16.87 27.43
C PRO A 46 4.41 16.51 28.54
N ASN A 47 3.74 17.50 29.13
CA ASN A 47 2.84 17.29 30.26
C ASN A 47 1.40 16.91 29.87
N MET A 48 1.06 16.86 28.56
CA MET A 48 -0.29 16.52 28.10
C MET A 48 -0.50 15.02 27.80
N CYS A 49 0.57 14.22 27.74
CA CYS A 49 0.50 12.79 27.43
C CYS A 49 -0.23 11.95 28.49
N LYS A 50 -0.32 12.40 29.75
CA LYS A 50 -0.98 11.63 30.84
C LYS A 50 -2.50 11.79 30.88
N ALA A 51 -3.07 12.86 30.32
CA ALA A 51 -4.51 13.12 30.36
C ALA A 51 -5.28 12.64 29.10
N LEU A 52 -4.58 12.30 28.02
CA LEU A 52 -5.15 11.97 26.71
C LEU A 52 -5.21 10.46 26.40
N GLY A 53 -5.17 9.60 27.42
CA GLY A 53 -5.21 8.14 27.25
C GLY A 53 -6.43 7.59 26.51
N SER A 54 -7.51 8.40 26.35
CA SER A 54 -8.74 8.05 25.64
C SER A 54 -9.04 8.89 24.39
N ILE A 55 -8.18 9.85 24.02
CA ILE A 55 -8.35 10.74 22.84
C ILE A 55 -7.37 10.42 21.70
N LEU A 56 -6.44 9.48 21.91
CA LEU A 56 -5.66 8.87 20.82
C LEU A 56 -6.60 7.99 19.97
N LYS A 57 -7.15 8.56 18.90
CA LYS A 57 -7.83 7.79 17.85
C LYS A 57 -6.87 6.70 17.36
N LYS A 58 -7.17 5.43 17.66
CA LYS A 58 -6.38 4.28 17.23
C LYS A 58 -6.25 4.27 15.70
N CYS A 59 -5.02 4.06 15.25
CA CYS A 59 -4.61 4.20 13.86
C CYS A 59 -4.74 2.93 13.02
N ASP A 60 -5.82 2.17 13.20
CA ASP A 60 -5.88 0.78 12.69
C ASP A 60 -6.78 0.62 11.45
N GLU A 61 -7.42 1.70 10.97
CA GLU A 61 -8.41 1.60 9.88
C GLU A 61 -7.77 1.40 8.49
N PRO A 62 -8.27 0.45 7.69
CA PRO A 62 -7.77 0.19 6.34
C PRO A 62 -8.13 1.31 5.36
N LEU A 63 -7.12 2.03 4.85
CA LEU A 63 -7.37 3.19 3.96
C LEU A 63 -7.98 2.84 2.60
N VAL A 64 -7.88 1.59 2.15
CA VAL A 64 -8.28 1.17 0.79
C VAL A 64 -9.70 0.59 0.72
N SER A 65 -10.32 0.27 1.86
CA SER A 65 -11.61 -0.45 1.89
C SER A 65 -12.73 0.34 1.23
N GLY A 66 -12.81 1.65 1.51
CA GLY A 66 -13.84 2.56 1.00
C GLY A 66 -13.52 3.23 -0.34
N LEU A 67 -12.33 3.03 -0.90
CA LEU A 67 -11.94 3.74 -2.13
C LEU A 67 -12.65 3.16 -3.37
N PRO A 68 -13.08 3.97 -4.34
CA PRO A 68 -13.64 3.48 -5.60
C PRO A 68 -12.56 2.85 -6.49
N HIS A 69 -12.93 2.08 -7.52
CA HIS A 69 -11.97 1.49 -8.46
C HIS A 69 -11.07 2.53 -9.13
N VAL A 70 -11.59 3.72 -9.41
CA VAL A 70 -10.86 4.82 -10.05
C VAL A 70 -9.72 5.39 -9.20
N ALA A 71 -9.68 5.08 -7.90
CA ALA A 71 -8.57 5.44 -7.02
C ALA A 71 -7.33 4.54 -7.21
N PHE A 72 -7.44 3.49 -8.03
CA PHE A 72 -6.37 2.53 -8.26
C PHE A 72 -5.91 2.62 -9.72
N SER A 73 -4.61 2.77 -9.92
CA SER A 73 -3.97 2.85 -11.23
C SER A 73 -2.78 1.90 -11.29
N SER A 74 -2.35 1.52 -12.49
CA SER A 74 -1.24 0.58 -12.66
C SER A 74 -0.44 0.87 -13.92
N SER A 75 0.81 0.41 -13.92
CA SER A 75 1.64 0.29 -15.13
C SER A 75 0.92 -0.40 -16.29
N SER A 76 0.31 -1.55 -16.03
CA SER A 76 -0.40 -2.36 -17.02
C SER A 76 -1.44 -3.25 -16.34
N SER A 77 -2.29 -3.91 -17.12
CA SER A 77 -3.21 -4.94 -16.63
C SER A 77 -3.32 -6.08 -17.62
N MET A 78 -3.17 -7.34 -17.16
CA MET A 78 -3.22 -8.53 -18.02
C MET A 78 -4.53 -8.63 -18.83
N SER A 79 -5.65 -8.26 -18.21
CA SER A 79 -6.92 -7.98 -18.89
C SER A 79 -7.83 -7.15 -17.99
N SER A 80 -9.04 -6.82 -18.45
CA SER A 80 -10.01 -6.03 -17.68
C SER A 80 -10.40 -6.67 -16.33
N SER A 81 -10.43 -8.01 -16.26
CA SER A 81 -10.71 -8.73 -15.01
C SER A 81 -9.55 -8.68 -14.01
N TYR A 82 -8.38 -8.21 -14.44
CA TYR A 82 -7.18 -8.02 -13.63
C TYR A 82 -6.87 -6.54 -13.36
N SER A 83 -7.85 -5.65 -13.54
CA SER A 83 -7.68 -4.21 -13.34
C SER A 83 -7.20 -3.85 -11.91
N PRO A 84 -6.51 -2.71 -11.74
CA PRO A 84 -5.98 -2.27 -10.44
C PRO A 84 -7.06 -2.08 -9.37
N GLY A 85 -8.31 -1.79 -9.75
CA GLY A 85 -9.43 -1.66 -8.82
C GLY A 85 -9.75 -2.93 -8.01
N TYR A 86 -9.30 -4.10 -8.47
CA TYR A 86 -9.46 -5.37 -7.76
C TYR A 86 -8.38 -5.61 -6.68
N ALA A 87 -7.44 -4.69 -6.48
CA ALA A 87 -6.31 -4.83 -5.55
C ALA A 87 -6.66 -4.58 -4.06
N LYS A 88 -7.92 -4.80 -3.63
CA LYS A 88 -8.38 -4.61 -2.25
C LYS A 88 -8.37 -5.89 -1.43
N ILE A 89 -7.68 -5.92 -0.28
CA ILE A 89 -7.47 -7.15 0.50
C ILE A 89 -8.75 -7.92 0.83
N ASN A 90 -8.65 -9.25 0.85
CA ASN A 90 -9.77 -10.17 1.13
C ASN A 90 -10.98 -10.06 0.19
N LYS A 91 -10.88 -9.35 -0.94
CA LYS A 91 -11.86 -9.40 -2.04
C LYS A 91 -11.52 -10.48 -3.07
N ARG A 92 -12.57 -10.98 -3.72
CA ARG A 92 -12.54 -11.99 -4.79
C ARG A 92 -13.03 -11.45 -6.15
N GLY A 93 -13.25 -10.13 -6.25
CA GLY A 93 -13.74 -9.50 -7.47
C GLY A 93 -12.75 -9.60 -8.63
N GLY A 94 -13.26 -9.49 -9.85
CA GLY A 94 -12.48 -9.70 -11.07
C GLY A 94 -11.96 -11.13 -11.13
N ALA A 95 -10.74 -11.30 -11.59
CA ALA A 95 -10.04 -12.59 -11.56
C ALA A 95 -9.35 -12.85 -10.19
N GLY A 96 -9.75 -12.16 -9.11
CA GLY A 96 -9.26 -12.37 -7.75
C GLY A 96 -8.22 -11.35 -7.26
N GLY A 97 -7.89 -10.34 -8.08
CA GLY A 97 -6.92 -9.27 -7.78
C GLY A 97 -6.29 -8.69 -9.05
N TRP A 98 -5.46 -7.66 -8.89
CA TRP A 98 -4.77 -7.03 -10.03
C TRP A 98 -3.63 -7.89 -10.58
N SER A 99 -3.30 -7.74 -11.87
CA SER A 99 -2.10 -8.31 -12.49
C SER A 99 -1.54 -7.41 -13.58
N PRO A 100 -0.22 -7.14 -13.66
CA PRO A 100 0.37 -6.52 -14.83
C PRO A 100 0.43 -7.50 -16.00
N SER A 101 0.55 -6.98 -17.21
CA SER A 101 0.77 -7.78 -18.41
C SER A 101 2.12 -8.49 -18.39
N ASP A 102 3.14 -7.82 -17.86
CA ASP A 102 4.54 -8.26 -17.86
C ASP A 102 5.07 -8.59 -16.46
N SER A 103 6.24 -9.23 -16.43
CA SER A 103 6.86 -9.83 -15.23
C SER A 103 8.23 -9.26 -14.97
N ASP A 104 8.30 -7.94 -14.92
CA ASP A 104 9.55 -7.20 -14.73
C ASP A 104 9.48 -6.29 -13.50
N HIS A 105 10.60 -5.65 -13.20
CA HIS A 105 10.73 -4.73 -12.07
C HIS A 105 10.22 -3.30 -12.36
N TYR A 106 9.61 -3.07 -13.52
CA TYR A 106 9.03 -1.78 -13.89
C TYR A 106 7.52 -1.71 -13.61
N GLN A 107 6.91 -2.83 -13.23
CA GLN A 107 5.48 -2.87 -12.92
C GLN A 107 5.16 -2.23 -11.56
N TRP A 108 4.07 -1.47 -11.50
CA TRP A 108 3.62 -0.77 -10.29
C TRP A 108 2.10 -0.77 -10.07
N LEU A 109 1.69 -0.77 -8.79
CA LEU A 109 0.35 -0.32 -8.31
C LEU A 109 0.46 1.11 -7.87
N GLN A 110 -0.57 1.89 -8.09
CA GLN A 110 -0.79 3.17 -7.45
C GLN A 110 -2.14 3.19 -6.76
N VAL A 111 -2.18 3.76 -5.56
CA VAL A 111 -3.42 4.14 -4.88
C VAL A 111 -3.40 5.64 -4.65
N ASP A 112 -4.49 6.30 -5.06
CA ASP A 112 -4.76 7.70 -4.80
C ASP A 112 -5.80 7.84 -3.68
N PHE A 113 -5.40 8.49 -2.58
CA PHE A 113 -6.28 8.71 -1.44
C PHE A 113 -7.07 10.03 -1.53
N GLY A 114 -6.83 10.83 -2.58
CA GLY A 114 -7.42 12.16 -2.83
C GLY A 114 -6.94 13.26 -1.88
N ASN A 115 -6.42 12.90 -0.71
CA ASN A 115 -5.87 13.81 0.30
C ASN A 115 -4.64 13.15 0.95
N ARG A 116 -3.73 13.96 1.50
CA ARG A 116 -2.55 13.46 2.20
C ARG A 116 -2.94 12.52 3.35
N LYS A 117 -2.32 11.34 3.38
CA LYS A 117 -2.47 10.32 4.42
C LYS A 117 -1.11 9.96 4.98
N GLN A 118 -1.10 9.59 6.26
CA GLN A 118 0.02 8.86 6.85
C GLN A 118 -0.24 7.36 6.64
N ILE A 119 0.77 6.71 6.08
CA ILE A 119 0.86 5.28 5.82
C ILE A 119 1.79 4.72 6.87
N SER A 120 1.31 3.78 7.70
CA SER A 120 2.16 3.19 8.75
C SER A 120 2.57 1.76 8.44
N ALA A 121 1.83 1.07 7.58
CA ALA A 121 2.13 -0.31 7.21
C ALA A 121 1.63 -0.62 5.80
N ILE A 122 2.20 -1.65 5.17
CA ILE A 122 1.62 -2.26 3.98
C ILE A 122 1.51 -3.75 4.22
N ALA A 123 0.34 -4.31 3.95
CA ALA A 123 0.11 -5.74 3.88
C ALA A 123 -0.21 -6.12 2.44
N THR A 124 0.37 -7.23 2.02
CA THR A 124 0.21 -7.77 0.68
C THR A 124 -0.56 -9.08 0.73
N GLN A 125 -1.18 -9.45 -0.39
CA GLN A 125 -1.89 -10.72 -0.53
C GLN A 125 -1.80 -11.15 -1.99
N GLY A 126 -1.57 -12.44 -2.21
CA GLY A 126 -1.73 -13.02 -3.55
C GLY A 126 -3.17 -12.98 -4.03
N ARG A 127 -3.38 -13.34 -5.30
CA ARG A 127 -4.73 -13.42 -5.87
C ARG A 127 -5.53 -14.57 -5.27
N TYR A 128 -6.84 -14.39 -5.20
CA TYR A 128 -7.72 -15.50 -4.87
C TYR A 128 -7.64 -16.58 -5.95
N SER A 129 -7.57 -17.86 -5.55
CA SER A 129 -7.50 -19.02 -6.45
C SER A 129 -6.27 -19.07 -7.38
N SER A 130 -5.17 -18.41 -7.01
CA SER A 130 -3.89 -18.49 -7.74
C SER A 130 -2.73 -18.74 -6.76
N SER A 131 -1.66 -19.35 -7.25
CA SER A 131 -0.42 -19.59 -6.50
C SER A 131 0.60 -18.47 -6.67
N ASP A 132 0.20 -17.30 -7.19
CA ASP A 132 1.11 -16.18 -7.49
C ASP A 132 1.16 -15.20 -6.30
N TRP A 133 2.36 -14.79 -5.86
CA TRP A 133 2.54 -13.83 -4.76
C TRP A 133 3.83 -12.99 -4.88
N VAL A 134 3.76 -11.73 -4.42
CA VAL A 134 4.91 -10.80 -4.41
C VAL A 134 5.88 -11.21 -3.32
N THR A 135 7.14 -11.38 -3.69
CA THR A 135 8.24 -11.65 -2.76
C THR A 135 8.99 -10.37 -2.36
N GLN A 136 9.10 -9.40 -3.26
CA GLN A 136 9.77 -8.12 -3.03
C GLN A 136 9.10 -6.96 -3.78
N TYR A 137 9.05 -5.80 -3.13
CA TYR A 137 8.63 -4.53 -3.72
C TYR A 137 9.33 -3.35 -3.04
N ARG A 138 9.36 -2.22 -3.75
CA ARG A 138 9.75 -0.91 -3.25
C ARG A 138 8.53 -0.02 -3.10
N MET A 139 8.53 0.82 -2.07
CA MET A 139 7.47 1.82 -1.88
C MET A 139 7.93 3.19 -2.37
N LEU A 140 7.05 3.88 -3.09
CA LEU A 140 7.17 5.27 -3.44
C LEU A 140 5.93 6.02 -2.99
N TYR A 141 6.06 7.31 -2.70
CA TYR A 141 4.94 8.17 -2.29
C TYR A 141 5.02 9.54 -2.98
N SER A 142 3.87 10.20 -3.10
CA SER A 142 3.76 11.53 -3.72
C SER A 142 2.56 12.32 -3.22
N ASP A 143 2.70 13.64 -3.15
CA ASP A 143 1.61 14.58 -2.93
C ASP A 143 0.95 15.06 -4.23
N THR A 144 1.58 14.80 -5.39
CA THR A 144 1.13 15.35 -6.68
C THR A 144 0.87 14.28 -7.73
N GLY A 145 1.27 13.04 -7.46
CA GLY A 145 1.23 11.94 -8.43
C GLY A 145 2.26 12.04 -9.55
N ARG A 146 3.12 13.08 -9.54
CA ARG A 146 4.16 13.32 -10.56
C ARG A 146 5.55 13.16 -9.98
N ASN A 147 5.81 13.81 -8.83
CA ASN A 147 7.10 13.74 -8.15
C ASN A 147 7.08 12.61 -7.12
N TRP A 148 7.59 11.45 -7.50
CA TRP A 148 7.62 10.25 -6.66
C TRP A 148 8.92 10.16 -5.88
N LYS A 149 8.80 9.98 -4.56
CA LYS A 149 9.93 9.79 -3.67
C LYS A 149 9.98 8.34 -3.21
N PRO A 150 11.13 7.65 -3.30
CA PRO A 150 11.25 6.34 -2.68
C PRO A 150 11.17 6.46 -1.17
N TYR A 151 10.57 5.46 -0.55
CA TYR A 151 10.61 5.30 0.89
C TYR A 151 12.02 4.89 1.32
N HIS A 152 12.55 5.58 2.32
CA HIS A 152 13.83 5.25 2.92
C HIS A 152 13.61 4.77 4.35
N GLN A 153 14.30 3.70 4.72
CA GLN A 153 14.44 3.23 6.09
C GLN A 153 15.92 3.24 6.45
N ASP A 154 16.27 3.87 7.57
CA ASP A 154 17.65 3.98 8.05
C ASP A 154 18.63 4.55 6.99
N GLY A 155 18.16 5.56 6.25
CA GLY A 155 18.93 6.23 5.20
C GLY A 155 19.04 5.46 3.87
N ASN A 156 18.51 4.24 3.78
CA ASN A 156 18.56 3.40 2.59
C ASN A 156 17.19 3.24 1.94
N ILE A 157 17.14 3.08 0.61
CA ILE A 157 15.88 2.75 -0.08
C ILE A 157 15.37 1.43 0.48
N TRP A 158 14.17 1.46 1.04
CA TRP A 158 13.56 0.29 1.63
C TRP A 158 13.04 -0.67 0.55
N VAL A 159 13.26 -1.96 0.78
CA VAL A 159 12.73 -3.06 -0.04
C VAL A 159 12.06 -4.05 0.89
N SER A 160 10.84 -4.49 0.55
CA SER A 160 10.21 -5.57 1.29
C SER A 160 10.93 -6.88 0.99
N HIS A 161 11.17 -7.72 2.00
CA HIS A 161 11.65 -9.08 1.80
C HIS A 161 10.65 -10.07 2.38
N TYR A 162 10.14 -10.97 1.55
CA TYR A 162 9.37 -12.14 2.01
C TYR A 162 10.25 -13.39 1.97
N GLN A 163 10.28 -14.11 3.10
CA GLN A 163 10.82 -15.47 3.21
C GLN A 163 9.66 -16.42 3.51
N LYS A 164 9.63 -17.55 2.80
CA LYS A 164 8.58 -18.56 2.91
C LYS A 164 8.66 -19.32 4.22
#